data_AF-A0A696INP3-F1
#
_entry.id   AF-A0A696INP3-F1
#
_cell.length_a   1.000
_cell.length_b   1.000
_cell.length_c   1.000
_cell.angle_alpha   90.00
_cell.angle_beta   90.00
_cell.angle_gamma   90.00
#
_symmetry.space_group_name_H-M   'P 1'
#
loop_
_entity.id
_entity.type
_entity.pdbx_description
1 polymer ?
#
loop_
_entity_poly.entity_id
_entity_poly.type
_entity_poly.pdbx_seq_one_letter_code
_entity_poly.pdbx_strand_id
1 'polypeptide(L)'
;ESYQNEFLEIYILINDYIKLSYETNNLINLNINSINRITNEHNVLTIELEKKQIPKNKKLKIKEDFINLKLPEEFKLIETHKELYLHGMEQKNCVYTRRREIEDGLSAIYSLNYEGGVYTLEIFKRKNKFAIKEIKAKYNEFANKEVINFVEKSLKAV
;
A
#
# COMPACT_ATOMS: atom_id res chain seq x y z
N GLU A 1 -21.65 4.80 -30.66
CA GLU A 1 -20.54 4.49 -29.74
C GLU A 1 -20.46 5.45 -28.56
N SER A 2 -20.26 6.76 -28.74
CA SER A 2 -20.13 7.74 -27.62
C SER A 2 -21.27 7.68 -26.57
N TYR A 3 -22.54 7.71 -26.97
CA TYR A 3 -23.68 7.65 -26.05
C TYR A 3 -23.85 6.32 -25.29
N GLN A 4 -23.43 5.20 -25.89
CA GLN A 4 -23.50 3.90 -25.22
C GLN A 4 -22.45 3.79 -24.11
N ASN A 5 -21.32 4.47 -24.26
CA ASN A 5 -20.29 4.54 -23.24
C ASN A 5 -20.73 5.39 -22.04
N GLU A 6 -21.36 6.55 -22.29
CA GLU A 6 -21.87 7.42 -21.21
C GLU A 6 -22.95 6.72 -20.37
N PHE A 7 -23.90 6.02 -21.01
CA PHE A 7 -24.92 5.25 -20.30
C PHE A 7 -24.30 4.13 -19.46
N LEU A 8 -23.30 3.43 -19.99
CA LEU A 8 -22.60 2.36 -19.29
C LEU A 8 -21.85 2.89 -18.06
N GLU A 9 -21.17 4.04 -18.19
CA GLU A 9 -20.47 4.69 -17.06
C GLU A 9 -21.43 5.08 -15.93
N ILE A 10 -22.57 5.68 -16.26
CA ILE A 10 -23.61 6.03 -15.28
C ILE A 10 -24.19 4.78 -14.62
N TYR A 11 -24.44 3.73 -15.39
CA TYR A 11 -24.93 2.45 -14.87
C TYR A 11 -23.92 1.81 -13.90
N ILE A 12 -22.63 1.82 -14.22
CA ILE A 12 -21.58 1.31 -13.34
C ILE A 12 -21.55 2.13 -12.04
N LEU A 13 -21.56 3.46 -12.14
CA LEU A 13 -21.56 4.34 -10.97
C LEU A 13 -22.74 4.10 -10.04
N ILE A 14 -23.95 3.91 -10.58
CA ILE A 14 -25.15 3.62 -9.77
C ILE A 14 -25.00 2.28 -9.05
N ASN A 15 -24.58 1.23 -9.76
CA ASN A 15 -24.41 -0.09 -9.15
C ASN A 15 -23.31 -0.10 -8.09
N ASP A 16 -22.19 0.60 -8.34
CA ASP A 16 -21.10 0.72 -7.38
C ASP A 16 -21.55 1.50 -6.14
N TYR A 17 -22.31 2.60 -6.30
CA TYR A 17 -22.91 3.32 -5.17
C TYR A 17 -23.80 2.40 -4.32
N ILE A 18 -24.74 1.68 -4.96
CA ILE A 18 -25.64 0.74 -4.26
C ILE A 18 -24.84 -0.33 -3.51
N LYS A 19 -23.88 -0.95 -4.18
CA LYS A 19 -23.00 -1.97 -3.58
C LYS A 19 -22.23 -1.41 -2.38
N LEU A 20 -21.63 -0.24 -2.51
CA LEU A 20 -20.91 0.43 -1.44
C LEU A 20 -21.83 0.77 -0.26
N SER A 21 -23.08 1.19 -0.50
CA SER A 21 -24.05 1.42 0.56
C SER A 21 -24.30 0.15 1.37
N TYR A 22 -24.43 -1.01 0.72
CA TYR A 22 -24.54 -2.30 1.41
C TYR A 22 -23.27 -2.67 2.18
N GLU A 23 -22.09 -2.57 1.56
CA GLU A 23 -20.81 -2.93 2.20
C GLU A 23 -20.48 -2.03 3.40
N THR A 24 -20.89 -0.77 3.34
CA THR A 24 -20.70 0.20 4.42
C THR A 24 -21.86 0.25 5.41
N ASN A 25 -22.96 -0.47 5.16
CA ASN A 25 -24.19 -0.46 5.97
C ASN A 25 -24.84 0.93 6.07
N ASN A 26 -24.82 1.69 4.98
CA ASN A 26 -25.47 2.99 4.82
C ASN A 26 -26.81 2.86 4.07
N LEU A 27 -27.76 3.76 4.37
CA LEU A 27 -29.01 3.84 3.62
C LEU A 27 -28.77 4.42 2.21
N ILE A 28 -29.48 3.89 1.22
CA ILE A 28 -29.45 4.40 -0.15
C ILE A 28 -30.33 5.65 -0.23
N ASN A 29 -29.75 6.77 -0.67
CA ASN A 29 -30.50 8.00 -0.93
C ASN A 29 -31.17 7.91 -2.31
N LEU A 30 -32.50 7.82 -2.33
CA LEU A 30 -33.27 7.80 -3.57
C LEU A 30 -33.56 9.21 -4.12
N ASN A 31 -33.31 10.26 -3.34
CA ASN A 31 -33.53 11.66 -3.74
C ASN A 31 -32.31 12.23 -4.47
N ILE A 32 -31.75 11.46 -5.40
CA ILE A 32 -30.61 11.86 -6.23
C ILE A 32 -31.12 12.19 -7.62
N ASN A 33 -30.92 13.45 -8.04
CA ASN A 33 -31.40 13.98 -9.31
C ASN A 33 -30.28 14.45 -10.25
N SER A 34 -29.02 14.18 -9.92
CA SER A 34 -27.85 14.56 -10.74
C SER A 34 -26.69 13.58 -10.59
N ILE A 35 -25.92 13.42 -11.67
CA ILE A 35 -24.71 12.59 -11.70
C ILE A 35 -23.71 13.07 -10.65
N ASN A 36 -23.49 14.39 -10.55
CA ASN A 36 -22.59 14.96 -9.54
C ASN A 36 -22.98 14.58 -8.10
N ARG A 37 -24.28 14.49 -7.81
CA ARG A 37 -24.74 14.10 -6.47
C ARG A 37 -24.44 12.63 -6.18
N ILE A 38 -24.70 11.70 -7.11
CA ILE A 38 -24.34 10.29 -6.90
C ILE A 38 -22.83 10.09 -6.82
N THR A 39 -22.03 10.79 -7.63
CA THR A 39 -20.57 10.73 -7.56
C THR A 39 -20.06 11.17 -6.18
N ASN A 40 -20.62 12.24 -5.62
CA ASN A 40 -20.23 12.69 -4.29
C ASN A 40 -20.60 11.68 -3.19
N GLU A 41 -21.81 11.11 -3.23
CA GLU A 41 -22.21 10.10 -2.26
C GLU A 41 -21.38 8.82 -2.39
N HIS A 42 -21.14 8.36 -3.63
CA HIS A 42 -20.21 7.27 -3.92
C HIS A 42 -18.83 7.53 -3.31
N ASN A 43 -18.24 8.72 -3.54
CA ASN A 43 -16.92 9.05 -3.03
C ASN A 43 -16.86 9.04 -1.49
N VAL A 44 -17.90 9.51 -0.81
CA VAL A 44 -18.00 9.45 0.65
C VAL A 44 -17.98 7.99 1.13
N LEU A 45 -18.75 7.11 0.50
CA LEU A 45 -18.80 5.69 0.87
C LEU A 45 -17.47 4.97 0.58
N THR A 46 -16.81 5.30 -0.53
CA THR A 46 -15.47 4.77 -0.84
C THR A 46 -14.46 5.14 0.25
N ILE A 47 -14.46 6.39 0.72
CA ILE A 47 -13.60 6.84 1.83
C ILE A 47 -13.92 6.06 3.11
N GLU A 48 -15.19 5.78 3.38
CA GLU A 48 -15.60 5.00 4.56
C GLU A 48 -15.13 3.54 4.47
N LEU A 49 -15.32 2.91 3.30
CA LEU A 49 -14.87 1.56 3.03
C LEU A 49 -13.34 1.44 3.15
N GLU A 50 -12.60 2.39 2.59
CA GLU A 50 -11.15 2.47 2.72
C GLU A 50 -10.74 2.54 4.19
N LYS A 51 -11.39 3.38 5.01
CA LYS A 51 -11.14 3.47 6.45
C LYS A 51 -11.43 2.16 7.19
N LYS A 52 -12.48 1.44 6.80
CA LYS A 52 -12.84 0.12 7.36
C LYS A 52 -11.82 -0.97 7.00
N GLN A 53 -11.19 -0.85 5.83
CA GLN A 53 -10.16 -1.78 5.37
C GLN A 53 -8.79 -1.53 6.02
N ILE A 54 -8.53 -0.32 6.55
CA ILE A 54 -7.29 -0.03 7.29
C ILE A 54 -7.17 -1.00 8.48
N PRO A 55 -6.11 -1.84 8.52
CA PRO A 55 -5.90 -2.75 9.62
C PRO A 55 -5.74 -2.00 10.95
N LYS A 56 -6.10 -2.67 12.05
CA LYS A 56 -5.77 -2.18 13.40
C LYS A 56 -4.26 -1.97 13.51
N ASN A 57 -3.86 -1.03 14.37
CA ASN A 57 -2.46 -0.73 14.63
C ASN A 57 -1.76 -1.81 15.48
N LYS A 58 -1.72 -3.04 14.96
CA LYS A 58 -1.08 -4.20 15.56
C LYS A 58 0.33 -4.34 14.99
N LYS A 59 1.29 -4.68 15.83
CA LYS A 59 2.67 -5.01 15.41
C LYS A 59 2.71 -6.24 14.52
N LEU A 60 3.52 -6.19 13.47
CA LEU A 60 3.93 -7.34 12.67
C LEU A 60 4.88 -8.21 13.49
N LYS A 61 4.86 -9.53 13.26
CA LYS A 61 5.82 -10.48 13.86
C LYS A 61 7.14 -10.48 13.09
N ILE A 62 7.91 -9.40 13.22
CA ILE A 62 9.19 -9.26 12.51
C ILE A 62 10.26 -10.04 13.26
N LYS A 63 11.08 -10.80 12.53
CA LYS A 63 12.20 -11.55 13.12
C LYS A 63 13.27 -10.59 13.67
N GLU A 64 13.81 -10.93 14.84
CA GLU A 64 14.82 -10.16 15.59
C GLU A 64 16.04 -9.75 14.75
N ASP A 65 16.44 -10.60 13.79
CA ASP A 65 17.50 -10.30 12.82
C ASP A 65 17.26 -8.99 12.05
N PHE A 66 16.02 -8.73 11.62
CA PHE A 66 15.67 -7.52 10.86
C PHE A 66 15.47 -6.31 11.77
N ILE A 67 14.97 -6.52 13.00
CA ILE A 67 14.80 -5.45 13.99
C ILE A 67 16.18 -4.86 14.37
N ASN A 68 17.19 -5.72 14.52
CA ASN A 68 18.54 -5.32 14.89
C ASN A 68 19.41 -4.87 13.71
N LEU A 69 18.87 -4.87 12.49
CA LEU A 69 19.59 -4.43 11.30
C LEU A 69 19.76 -2.91 11.32
N LYS A 70 20.99 -2.44 11.58
CA LYS A 70 21.32 -1.01 11.70
C LYS A 70 21.57 -0.38 10.34
N LEU A 71 20.51 0.15 9.73
CA LEU A 71 20.62 0.91 8.48
C LEU A 71 20.67 2.43 8.74
N PRO A 72 21.14 3.22 7.75
CA PRO A 72 21.04 4.67 7.77
C PRO A 72 19.60 5.17 8.00
N GLU A 73 19.45 6.44 8.40
CA GLU A 73 18.15 7.02 8.79
C GLU A 73 17.13 7.10 7.63
N GLU A 74 17.61 7.04 6.40
CA GLU A 74 16.82 6.94 5.18
C GLU A 74 15.94 5.68 5.16
N PHE A 75 16.31 4.65 5.92
CA PHE A 75 15.60 3.37 6.00
C PHE A 75 14.71 3.32 7.24
N LYS A 76 13.40 3.40 7.04
CA LYS A 76 12.41 3.21 8.10
C LYS A 76 11.81 1.81 8.04
N LEU A 77 12.07 0.97 9.03
CA LEU A 77 11.39 -0.33 9.17
C LEU A 77 9.88 -0.13 9.35
N ILE A 78 9.07 -0.86 8.59
CA ILE A 78 7.60 -0.86 8.77
C ILE A 78 7.24 -1.91 9.82
N GLU A 79 6.79 -1.48 10.98
CA GLU A 79 6.61 -2.37 12.15
C GLU A 79 5.18 -2.84 12.38
N THR A 80 4.19 -2.18 11.77
CA THR A 80 2.78 -2.45 12.04
C THR A 80 1.99 -2.79 10.78
N HIS A 81 0.90 -3.55 10.95
CA HIS A 81 -0.03 -3.84 9.86
C HIS A 81 -0.63 -2.56 9.25
N LYS A 82 -0.92 -1.57 10.10
CA LYS A 82 -1.47 -0.28 9.68
C LYS A 82 -0.46 0.49 8.82
N GLU A 83 0.78 0.62 9.26
CA GLU A 83 1.83 1.29 8.47
C GLU A 83 2.07 0.57 7.15
N LEU A 84 2.13 -0.77 7.14
CA LEU A 84 2.32 -1.54 5.91
C LEU A 84 1.19 -1.33 4.90
N TYR A 85 -0.04 -1.29 5.38
CA TYR A 85 -1.22 -1.04 4.54
C TYR A 85 -1.22 0.38 3.98
N LEU A 86 -0.98 1.38 4.83
CA LEU A 86 -0.95 2.79 4.41
C LEU A 86 0.19 3.06 3.44
N HIS A 87 1.38 2.49 3.69
CA HIS A 87 2.51 2.58 2.78
C HIS A 87 2.17 2.00 1.39
N GLY A 88 1.52 0.83 1.34
CA GLY A 88 1.04 0.25 0.08
C GLY A 88 0.03 1.13 -0.65
N MET A 89 -0.85 1.81 0.09
CA MET A 89 -1.83 2.73 -0.49
C MET A 89 -1.21 4.00 -1.05
N GLU A 90 -0.25 4.59 -0.32
CA GLU A 90 0.50 5.78 -0.75
C GLU A 90 1.40 5.48 -1.94
N GLN A 91 2.10 4.34 -1.91
CA GLN A 91 2.98 3.87 -2.98
C GLN A 91 2.24 3.20 -4.14
N LYS A 92 0.93 2.98 -4.01
CA LYS A 92 0.07 2.33 -5.02
C LYS A 92 0.64 0.97 -5.45
N ASN A 93 1.03 0.16 -4.45
CA ASN A 93 1.54 -1.20 -4.64
C ASN A 93 0.88 -2.21 -3.69
N CYS A 94 1.13 -3.50 -3.93
CA CYS A 94 0.49 -4.60 -3.20
C CYS A 94 1.31 -5.07 -1.97
N VAL A 95 2.14 -4.22 -1.37
CA VAL A 95 3.09 -4.64 -0.33
C VAL A 95 2.42 -5.30 0.90
N TYR A 96 1.17 -4.95 1.22
CA TYR A 96 0.42 -5.57 2.32
C TYR A 96 0.19 -7.08 2.13
N THR A 97 0.29 -7.60 0.90
CA THR A 97 0.25 -9.03 0.62
C THR A 97 1.46 -9.78 1.20
N ARG A 98 2.60 -9.10 1.39
CA ARG A 98 3.84 -9.65 1.96
C ARG A 98 3.79 -9.83 3.48
N ARG A 99 2.71 -9.40 4.15
CA ARG A 99 2.56 -9.53 5.61
C ARG A 99 2.84 -10.94 6.14
N ARG A 100 2.42 -11.98 5.41
CA ARG A 100 2.64 -13.37 5.84
C ARG A 100 4.13 -13.71 5.85
N GLU A 101 4.84 -13.35 4.77
CA GLU A 101 6.27 -13.59 4.66
C GLU A 101 7.07 -12.83 5.74
N ILE A 102 6.61 -11.63 6.10
CA ILE A 102 7.18 -10.87 7.22
C ILE A 102 6.92 -11.60 8.55
N GLU A 103 5.68 -12.02 8.80
CA GLU A 103 5.28 -12.71 10.03
C GLU A 103 5.91 -14.10 10.18
N ASP A 104 6.25 -14.75 9.06
CA ASP A 104 6.99 -16.01 9.00
C ASP A 104 8.51 -15.80 9.14
N GLY A 105 8.96 -14.54 9.25
CA GLY A 105 10.37 -14.18 9.44
C GLY A 105 11.25 -14.36 8.20
N LEU A 106 10.64 -14.40 7.01
CA LEU A 106 11.34 -14.58 5.74
C LEU A 106 11.90 -13.26 5.19
N SER A 107 11.22 -12.15 5.45
CA SER A 107 11.62 -10.82 5.01
C SER A 107 11.17 -9.72 5.97
N ALA A 108 11.62 -8.49 5.70
CA ALA A 108 11.12 -7.28 6.32
C ALA A 108 10.96 -6.18 5.26
N ILE A 109 10.01 -5.27 5.48
CA ILE A 109 9.74 -4.15 4.59
C ILE A 109 10.23 -2.86 5.23
N TYR A 110 10.96 -2.07 4.45
CA TYR A 110 11.41 -0.73 4.80
C TYR A 110 10.79 0.28 3.84
N SER A 111 10.38 1.44 4.38
CA SER A 111 10.20 2.65 3.61
C SER A 111 11.56 3.33 3.46
N LEU A 112 12.02 3.51 2.23
CA LEU A 112 13.30 4.14 1.93
C LEU A 112 13.06 5.54 1.37
N ASN A 113 13.55 6.57 2.06
CA ASN A 113 13.54 7.95 1.57
C ASN A 113 14.91 8.26 0.96
N TYR A 114 14.98 8.47 -0.36
CA TYR A 114 16.23 8.76 -1.06
C TYR A 114 16.01 9.84 -2.13
N GLU A 115 16.77 10.94 -2.02
CA GLU A 115 16.74 12.09 -2.97
C GLU A 115 15.33 12.59 -3.30
N GLY A 116 14.46 12.68 -2.29
CA GLY A 116 13.07 13.14 -2.45
C GLY A 116 12.10 12.08 -2.99
N GLY A 117 12.60 10.90 -3.34
CA GLY A 117 11.79 9.72 -3.66
C GLY A 117 11.51 8.86 -2.43
N VAL A 118 10.36 8.20 -2.42
CA VAL A 118 10.00 7.18 -1.41
C VAL A 118 9.88 5.83 -2.11
N TYR A 119 10.57 4.83 -1.58
CA TYR A 119 10.64 3.49 -2.15
C TYR A 119 10.16 2.45 -1.15
N THR A 120 9.60 1.37 -1.67
CA THR A 120 9.28 0.15 -0.92
C THR A 120 10.42 -0.84 -1.09
N LEU A 121 11.13 -1.12 -0.02
CA LEU A 121 12.27 -2.04 -0.02
C LEU A 121 11.92 -3.30 0.77
N GLU A 122 11.99 -4.45 0.13
CA GLU A 122 11.91 -5.76 0.79
C GLU A 122 13.31 -6.34 0.96
N ILE A 123 13.70 -6.59 2.21
CA ILE A 123 14.97 -7.20 2.59
C ILE A 123 14.71 -8.62 3.07
N PHE A 124 15.54 -9.57 2.62
CA PHE A 124 15.54 -10.94 3.12
C PHE A 124 16.93 -11.31 3.64
N LYS A 125 17.00 -12.37 4.45
CA LYS A 125 18.26 -12.89 4.97
C LYS A 125 18.59 -14.22 4.28
N ARG A 126 19.73 -14.28 3.59
CA ARG A 126 20.28 -15.50 2.99
C ARG A 126 21.50 -15.94 3.79
N LYS A 127 21.41 -17.10 4.45
CA LYS A 127 22.43 -17.55 5.42
C LYS A 127 22.64 -16.46 6.48
N ASN A 128 23.83 -15.84 6.51
CA ASN A 128 24.18 -14.79 7.47
C ASN A 128 24.30 -13.40 6.81
N LYS A 129 23.75 -13.19 5.61
CA LYS A 129 23.81 -11.90 4.91
C LYS A 129 22.42 -11.41 4.55
N PHE A 130 22.18 -10.12 4.77
CA PHE A 130 21.00 -9.43 4.28
C PHE A 130 21.16 -9.08 2.80
N ALA A 131 20.07 -9.14 2.05
CA ALA A 131 20.06 -8.83 0.62
C ALA A 131 18.72 -8.22 0.22
N ILE A 132 18.74 -7.47 -0.89
CA ILE A 132 17.54 -6.93 -1.52
C ILE A 132 16.76 -8.08 -2.14
N LYS A 133 15.51 -8.26 -1.73
CA LYS A 133 14.56 -9.13 -2.43
C LYS A 133 13.85 -8.37 -3.54
N GLU A 134 13.41 -7.15 -3.24
CA GLU A 134 12.69 -6.30 -4.17
C GLU A 134 12.83 -4.83 -3.75
N ILE A 135 12.89 -3.93 -4.73
CA ILE A 135 12.77 -2.49 -4.52
C ILE A 135 11.84 -1.89 -5.57
N LYS A 136 10.84 -1.13 -5.12
CA LYS A 136 9.82 -0.52 -5.97
C LYS A 136 9.63 0.95 -5.63
N ALA A 137 9.56 1.76 -6.67
CA ALA A 137 9.03 3.12 -6.58
C ALA A 137 7.49 3.08 -6.58
N LYS A 138 6.88 4.27 -6.58
CA LYS A 138 5.43 4.43 -6.68
C LYS A 138 4.89 3.73 -7.94
N TYR A 139 3.67 3.20 -7.88
CA TYR A 139 3.00 2.50 -8.98
C TYR A 139 3.73 1.23 -9.47
N ASN A 140 4.49 0.55 -8.60
CA ASN A 140 5.29 -0.65 -8.92
C ASN A 140 6.41 -0.42 -9.95
N GLU A 141 6.79 0.83 -10.19
CA GLU A 141 7.93 1.17 -11.02
C GLU A 141 9.25 0.65 -10.42
N PHE A 142 10.23 0.40 -11.27
CA PHE A 142 11.55 -0.02 -10.85
C PHE A 142 12.33 1.16 -10.28
N ALA A 143 13.07 0.93 -9.19
CA ALA A 143 14.02 1.92 -8.71
C ALA A 143 15.17 2.10 -9.71
N ASN A 144 15.71 3.33 -9.77
CA ASN A 144 16.87 3.61 -10.60
C ASN A 144 18.14 2.93 -10.00
N LYS A 145 19.22 2.92 -10.79
CA LYS A 145 20.48 2.28 -10.38
C LYS A 145 21.14 2.92 -9.15
N GLU A 146 20.97 4.23 -8.98
CA GLU A 146 21.58 4.97 -7.86
C GLU A 146 20.98 4.52 -6.53
N VAL A 147 19.65 4.38 -6.47
CA VAL A 147 18.95 3.87 -5.29
C VAL A 147 19.36 2.43 -4.99
N ILE A 148 19.46 1.57 -6.02
CA ILE A 148 19.91 0.18 -5.84
C ILE A 148 21.33 0.16 -5.26
N ASN A 149 22.26 0.94 -5.82
CA ASN A 149 23.64 1.03 -5.35
C ASN A 149 23.73 1.55 -3.91
N PHE A 150 22.91 2.54 -3.55
CA PHE A 150 22.81 3.05 -2.19
C PHE A 150 22.40 1.95 -1.21
N VAL A 151 21.33 1.20 -1.52
CA VAL A 151 20.85 0.11 -0.67
C VAL A 151 21.89 -1.00 -0.55
N GLU A 152 22.50 -1.42 -1.66
CA GLU A 152 23.55 -2.45 -1.63
C GLU A 152 24.75 -2.05 -0.78
N LYS A 153 25.18 -0.78 -0.87
CA LYS A 153 26.28 -0.25 -0.06
C LYS A 153 25.92 -0.24 1.42
N SER A 154 24.71 0.20 1.75
CA SER A 154 24.20 0.21 3.13
C SER A 154 24.11 -1.19 3.73
N LEU A 155 23.69 -2.19 2.94
CA LEU A 155 23.62 -3.59 3.40
C LEU A 155 24.97 -4.30 3.52
N LYS A 156 26.00 -3.84 2.80
CA LYS A 156 27.37 -4.38 2.93
C LYS A 156 28.12 -3.82 4.15
N ALA A 157 27.65 -2.71 4.71
CA ALA A 157 28.28 -2.04 5.85
C ALA A 157 27.86 -2.62 7.21
N VAL A 158 26.93 -3.58 7.21
CA VAL A 158 26.34 -4.27 8.37
C VAL A 158 26.63 -5.77 8.34
#